data_AF-A0A832A4U2-F1
#
_entry.id   AF-A0A832A4U2-F1
#
_cell.length_a   1.000
_cell.length_b   1.000
_cell.length_c   1.000
_cell.angle_alpha   90.00
_cell.angle_beta   90.00
_cell.angle_gamma   90.00
#
_symmetry.space_group_name_H-M   'P 1'
#
loop_
_entity.id
_entity.type
_entity.pdbx_description
1 polymer ?
#
loop_
_entity_poly.entity_id
_entity_poly.type
_entity_poly.pdbx_seq_one_letter_code
_entity_poly.pdbx_strand_id
1 'polypeptide(L)'
;MQGIANAHNISIETLLWANDLTISSKLKVGESLIILPTDGVLHIVKSGDSLSAIAGTYKAQLENIVAYNNLSNQNDIYIGDILIVPGGKIPPPSTSSKKTTSVANNNQMPVADNFFIYPVEGQVSQGLHYYNAIDVRNSCGTPVYAAATGVVQRAVFNGGYNNGMGNHVTILHSNGTVTYYGHLMSVFVTPGQTIYTGQNIGTVGGAPGMAGAGRSTGCHLHFQVVGAKNPLAKYPVGAYIKYK
;
A
#
# COMPACT_ATOMS: atom_id res chain seq x y z
N MET A 1 18.77 15.50 -1.78
CA MET A 1 18.06 14.86 -0.65
C MET A 1 17.78 15.84 0.48
N GLN A 2 18.79 16.49 1.08
CA GLN A 2 18.56 17.44 2.20
C GLN A 2 17.53 18.54 1.88
N GLY A 3 17.61 19.17 0.71
CA GLY A 3 16.65 20.21 0.31
C GLY A 3 15.20 19.70 0.24
N ILE A 4 14.99 18.45 -0.18
CA ILE A 4 13.67 17.81 -0.23
C ILE A 4 13.17 17.56 1.20
N ALA A 5 14.01 16.98 2.05
CA ALA A 5 13.65 16.71 3.45
C ALA A 5 13.25 18.01 4.19
N ASN A 6 14.04 19.07 4.03
CA ASN A 6 13.76 20.39 4.61
C ASN A 6 12.45 20.99 4.08
N ALA A 7 12.19 20.89 2.77
CA ALA A 7 10.97 21.43 2.17
C ALA A 7 9.69 20.76 2.69
N HIS A 8 9.79 19.53 3.19
CA HIS A 8 8.68 18.76 3.75
C HIS A 8 8.72 18.62 5.27
N ASN A 9 9.64 19.33 5.93
CA ASN A 9 9.81 19.33 7.39
C ASN A 9 9.97 17.91 7.99
N ILE A 10 10.75 17.06 7.31
CA ILE A 10 11.12 15.72 7.77
C ILE A 10 12.65 15.61 7.85
N SER A 11 13.15 14.65 8.63
CA SER A 11 14.58 14.33 8.65
C SER A 11 15.04 13.68 7.34
N ILE A 12 16.33 13.79 7.05
CA ILE A 12 16.92 13.08 5.90
C ILE A 12 16.82 11.57 6.11
N GLU A 13 16.93 11.10 7.36
CA GLU A 13 16.75 9.70 7.73
C GLU A 13 15.36 9.18 7.37
N THR A 14 14.30 9.91 7.73
CA THR A 14 12.92 9.56 7.36
C THR A 14 12.76 9.44 5.84
N LEU A 15 13.31 10.39 5.09
CA LEU A 15 13.28 10.36 3.62
C LEU A 15 14.02 9.14 3.07
N LEU A 16 15.20 8.81 3.62
CA LEU A 16 15.99 7.67 3.20
C LEU A 16 15.29 6.34 3.51
N TRP A 17 14.82 6.17 4.74
CA TRP A 17 14.15 4.97 5.22
C TRP A 17 12.88 4.66 4.44
N ALA A 18 12.06 5.67 4.15
CA ALA A 18 10.81 5.49 3.41
C ALA A 18 11.02 5.03 1.95
N ASN A 19 12.23 5.19 1.40
CA ASN A 19 12.55 4.89 0.01
C ASN A 19 13.60 3.78 -0.16
N ASP A 20 13.98 3.10 0.93
CA ASP A 20 15.09 2.13 0.92
C ASP A 20 16.39 2.71 0.34
N LEU A 21 16.68 3.98 0.67
CA LEU A 21 17.85 4.71 0.19
C LEU A 21 18.91 4.83 1.29
N THR A 22 20.13 5.11 0.85
CA THR A 22 21.26 5.46 1.71
C THR A 22 21.70 6.89 1.41
N ILE A 23 22.52 7.47 2.28
CA ILE A 23 23.10 8.81 2.02
C ILE A 23 23.92 8.87 0.72
N SER A 24 24.45 7.73 0.28
CA SER A 24 25.19 7.58 -0.98
C SER A 24 24.32 7.32 -2.21
N SER A 25 23.01 7.10 -2.03
CA SER A 25 22.11 6.86 -3.15
C SER A 25 22.02 8.09 -4.06
N LYS A 26 22.15 7.87 -5.37
CA LYS A 26 22.02 8.92 -6.39
C LYS A 26 20.62 8.89 -6.98
N LEU A 27 19.88 9.97 -6.79
CA LEU A 27 18.55 10.16 -7.37
C LEU A 27 18.64 10.46 -8.88
N LYS A 28 17.67 9.94 -9.65
CA LYS A 28 17.52 10.26 -11.07
C LYS A 28 16.36 11.23 -11.30
N VAL A 29 16.48 12.07 -12.32
CA VAL A 29 15.35 12.92 -12.73
C VAL A 29 14.19 12.02 -13.20
N GLY A 30 12.99 12.29 -12.70
CA GLY A 30 11.79 11.47 -12.95
C GLY A 30 11.61 10.30 -11.98
N GLU A 31 12.58 10.04 -11.11
CA GLU A 31 12.37 9.15 -9.96
C GLU A 31 11.36 9.81 -9.02
N SER A 32 10.30 9.07 -8.70
CA SER A 32 9.39 9.53 -7.65
C SER A 32 10.09 9.41 -6.29
N LEU A 33 9.53 9.95 -5.21
CA LEU A 33 9.94 9.59 -3.83
C LEU A 33 8.72 9.48 -2.91
N ILE A 34 8.73 8.54 -1.96
CA ILE A 34 7.84 8.56 -0.81
C ILE A 34 8.32 9.66 0.12
N ILE A 35 7.46 10.65 0.32
CA ILE A 35 7.66 11.70 1.31
C ILE A 35 6.61 11.48 2.40
N LEU A 36 7.06 11.18 3.62
CA LEU A 36 6.12 11.03 4.73
C LEU A 36 5.55 12.39 5.12
N PRO A 37 4.26 12.44 5.53
CA PRO A 37 3.63 13.67 6.01
C PRO A 37 4.14 14.13 7.39
N THR A 38 4.94 13.32 8.08
CA THR A 38 5.60 13.66 9.33
C THR A 38 6.93 12.91 9.46
N ASP A 39 7.81 13.39 10.32
CA ASP A 39 9.07 12.73 10.63
C ASP A 39 8.80 11.39 11.35
N GLY A 40 9.46 10.31 10.95
CA GLY A 40 9.21 8.99 11.51
C GLY A 40 9.57 7.84 10.58
N VAL A 41 8.91 6.70 10.79
CA VAL A 41 9.14 5.47 10.01
C VAL A 41 7.86 5.03 9.30
N LEU A 42 8.00 4.58 8.07
CA LEU A 42 6.97 3.86 7.34
C LEU A 42 7.12 2.36 7.61
N HIS A 43 6.07 1.71 8.07
CA HIS A 43 6.08 0.29 8.41
C HIS A 43 4.94 -0.44 7.71
N ILE A 44 5.26 -1.55 7.04
CA ILE A 44 4.27 -2.46 6.46
C ILE A 44 4.09 -3.62 7.43
N VAL A 45 2.89 -3.76 7.97
CA VAL A 45 2.54 -4.77 8.98
C VAL A 45 2.69 -6.17 8.40
N LYS A 46 3.35 -7.04 9.16
CA LYS A 46 3.61 -8.44 8.84
C LYS A 46 2.86 -9.35 9.80
N SER A 47 2.79 -10.63 9.44
CA SER A 47 2.26 -11.65 10.34
C SER A 47 3.05 -11.69 11.65
N GLY A 48 2.33 -11.62 12.77
CA GLY A 48 2.90 -11.61 14.12
C GLY A 48 3.22 -10.22 14.69
N ASP A 49 3.08 -9.15 13.89
CA ASP A 49 3.26 -7.80 14.42
C ASP A 49 2.13 -7.41 15.38
N SER A 50 2.49 -6.59 16.36
CA SER A 50 1.54 -5.84 17.19
C SER A 50 1.99 -4.38 17.24
N LEU A 51 1.05 -3.45 17.44
CA LEU A 51 1.43 -2.04 17.58
C LEU A 51 2.41 -1.80 18.73
N SER A 52 2.29 -2.57 19.83
CA SER A 52 3.21 -2.47 20.97
C SER A 52 4.65 -2.84 20.59
N ALA A 53 4.82 -3.93 19.82
CA ALA A 53 6.12 -4.37 19.35
C ALA A 53 6.71 -3.40 18.30
N ILE A 54 5.86 -2.87 17.41
CA ILE A 54 6.23 -1.84 16.43
C ILE A 54 6.71 -0.56 17.14
N ALA A 55 5.92 -0.06 18.10
CA ALA A 55 6.25 1.12 18.90
C ALA A 55 7.58 0.93 19.63
N GLY A 56 7.78 -0.22 20.29
CA GLY A 56 9.04 -0.55 20.97
C GLY A 56 10.24 -0.62 20.02
N THR A 57 10.07 -1.26 18.87
CA THR A 57 11.12 -1.39 17.84
C THR A 57 11.60 -0.02 17.35
N TYR A 58 10.67 0.89 17.07
CA TYR A 58 10.97 2.22 16.56
C TYR A 58 11.15 3.29 17.64
N LYS A 59 11.06 2.92 18.92
CA LYS A 59 11.10 3.86 20.06
C LYS A 59 10.05 4.98 19.94
N ALA A 60 8.88 4.66 19.40
CA ALA A 60 7.76 5.58 19.23
C ALA A 60 6.69 5.38 20.31
N GLN A 61 5.78 6.35 20.43
CA GLN A 61 4.63 6.26 21.34
C GLN A 61 3.47 5.55 20.64
N LEU A 62 2.90 4.54 21.28
CA LEU A 62 1.82 3.72 20.71
C LEU A 62 0.58 4.57 20.37
N GLU A 63 0.24 5.49 21.26
CA GLU A 63 -0.93 6.38 21.12
C GLU A 63 -0.80 7.26 19.87
N ASN A 64 0.42 7.73 19.58
CA ASN A 64 0.69 8.52 18.37
C ASN A 64 0.51 7.66 17.11
N ILE A 65 0.88 6.38 17.14
CA ILE A 65 0.68 5.48 15.99
C ILE A 65 -0.82 5.25 15.77
N VAL A 66 -1.57 4.96 16.83
CA VAL A 66 -3.02 4.75 16.77
C VAL A 66 -3.72 6.00 16.21
N ALA A 67 -3.44 7.17 16.79
CA ALA A 67 -4.07 8.42 16.39
C ALA A 67 -3.70 8.83 14.95
N TYR A 68 -2.42 8.74 14.58
CA TYR A 68 -1.97 9.20 13.27
C TYR A 68 -2.49 8.35 12.11
N ASN A 69 -2.66 7.04 12.34
CA ASN A 69 -3.17 6.10 11.33
C ASN A 69 -4.70 5.92 11.43
N ASN A 70 -5.39 6.74 12.23
CA ASN A 70 -6.84 6.68 12.46
C ASN A 70 -7.32 5.26 12.85
N LEU A 71 -6.53 4.55 13.65
CA LEU A 71 -6.90 3.22 14.13
C LEU A 71 -7.88 3.37 15.28
N SER A 72 -8.91 2.52 15.34
CA SER A 72 -9.90 2.58 16.41
C SER A 72 -9.31 2.21 17.78
N ASN A 73 -8.32 1.32 17.79
CA ASN A 73 -7.55 0.93 18.97
C ASN A 73 -6.28 0.17 18.55
N GLN A 74 -5.49 -0.30 19.52
CA GLN A 74 -4.22 -0.97 19.26
C GLN A 74 -4.29 -2.32 18.52
N ASN A 75 -5.48 -2.94 18.47
CA ASN A 75 -5.72 -4.21 17.80
C ASN A 75 -6.32 -4.02 16.39
N ASP A 76 -6.63 -2.79 15.98
CA ASP A 76 -7.14 -2.47 14.63
C ASP A 76 -5.99 -2.39 13.63
N ILE A 77 -5.26 -3.50 13.53
CA ILE A 77 -4.08 -3.65 12.70
C ILE A 77 -4.18 -4.97 11.94
N TYR A 78 -3.94 -4.92 10.64
CA TYR A 78 -4.02 -6.05 9.75
C TYR A 78 -2.72 -6.22 8.98
N ILE A 79 -2.37 -7.48 8.66
CA ILE A 79 -1.24 -7.78 7.76
C ILE A 79 -1.40 -6.93 6.49
N GLY A 80 -0.31 -6.33 6.04
CA GLY A 80 -0.25 -5.45 4.89
C GLY A 80 -0.47 -3.98 5.19
N ASP A 81 -1.09 -3.62 6.33
CA ASP A 81 -1.34 -2.22 6.68
C ASP A 81 -0.06 -1.40 6.57
N ILE A 82 -0.16 -0.25 5.92
CA ILE A 82 0.93 0.71 5.82
C ILE A 82 0.73 1.72 6.94
N LEU A 83 1.57 1.62 7.97
CA LEU A 83 1.54 2.48 9.13
C LEU A 83 2.64 3.54 9.04
N ILE A 84 2.27 4.77 9.34
CA ILE A 84 3.22 5.83 9.67
C ILE A 84 3.46 5.76 11.17
N VAL A 85 4.72 5.79 11.59
CA VAL A 85 5.15 5.73 12.99
C VAL A 85 5.78 7.08 13.34
N PRO A 86 4.99 8.08 13.78
CA PRO A 86 5.50 9.43 14.01
C PRO A 86 6.58 9.46 15.09
N GLY A 87 7.68 10.15 14.82
CA GLY A 87 8.85 10.25 15.70
C GLY A 87 9.62 8.93 15.87
N GLY A 88 9.19 7.85 15.19
CA GLY A 88 9.90 6.58 15.18
C GLY A 88 11.28 6.70 14.55
N LYS A 89 12.22 5.89 15.02
CA LYS A 89 13.58 5.81 14.49
C LYS A 89 13.93 4.37 14.20
N ILE A 90 14.48 4.10 13.02
CA ILE A 90 15.03 2.77 12.75
C ILE A 90 16.26 2.57 13.65
N PRO A 91 16.28 1.55 14.52
CA PRO A 91 17.45 1.29 15.34
C PRO A 91 18.64 0.95 14.44
N PRO A 92 19.86 1.36 14.81
CA PRO A 92 21.04 0.98 14.05
C PRO A 92 21.13 -0.55 13.95
N PRO A 93 21.59 -1.09 12.81
CA PRO A 93 21.69 -2.54 12.64
C PRO A 93 22.47 -3.14 13.81
N SER A 94 21.85 -4.08 14.51
CA SER A 94 22.47 -4.79 15.64
C SER A 94 23.75 -5.46 15.16
N THR A 95 24.87 -5.19 15.82
CA THR A 95 26.18 -5.82 15.56
C THR A 95 26.26 -7.28 16.05
N SER A 96 25.15 -8.02 16.00
CA SER A 96 25.18 -9.47 16.19
C SER A 96 25.38 -10.13 14.83
N SER A 97 26.64 -10.42 14.51
CA SER A 97 26.99 -11.19 13.33
C SER A 97 26.44 -12.61 13.46
N LYS A 98 25.32 -12.90 12.81
CA LYS A 98 25.09 -14.22 12.23
C LYS A 98 25.21 -14.07 10.73
N LYS A 99 26.29 -14.65 10.19
CA LYS A 99 26.43 -14.95 8.76
C LYS A 99 25.26 -15.86 8.36
N THR A 100 24.19 -15.27 7.87
CA THR A 100 23.28 -15.95 6.95
C THR A 100 23.65 -15.53 5.55
N THR A 101 23.99 -16.52 4.73
CA THR A 101 24.16 -16.41 3.28
C THR A 101 23.12 -15.48 2.68
N SER A 102 23.59 -14.49 1.92
CA SER A 102 22.78 -13.55 1.15
C SER A 102 21.88 -14.31 0.17
N VAL A 103 20.65 -14.60 0.57
CA VAL A 103 19.56 -14.85 -0.35
C VAL A 103 19.12 -13.48 -0.85
N ALA A 104 19.16 -13.28 -2.16
CA ALA A 104 18.70 -12.05 -2.80
C ALA A 104 17.34 -11.63 -2.23
N ASN A 105 17.24 -10.38 -1.76
CA ASN A 105 16.02 -9.76 -1.26
C ASN A 105 14.99 -9.59 -2.40
N ASN A 106 14.36 -10.70 -2.80
CA ASN A 106 13.03 -10.65 -3.38
C ASN A 106 12.06 -10.96 -2.23
N ASN A 107 11.68 -9.92 -1.48
CA ASN A 107 10.61 -9.97 -0.45
C ASN A 107 9.21 -10.23 -1.05
N GLN A 108 9.14 -10.85 -2.22
CA GLN A 108 7.93 -11.27 -2.89
C GLN A 108 7.95 -12.79 -2.94
N MET A 109 7.02 -13.43 -2.25
CA MET A 109 6.87 -14.88 -2.36
C MET A 109 6.60 -15.24 -3.82
N PRO A 110 7.20 -16.33 -4.35
CA PRO A 110 6.79 -16.87 -5.65
C PRO A 110 5.33 -17.31 -5.53
N VAL A 111 4.43 -16.45 -5.98
CA VAL A 111 3.01 -16.78 -6.13
C VAL A 111 2.85 -17.41 -7.51
N ALA A 112 2.05 -18.48 -7.61
CA ALA A 112 1.73 -19.07 -8.92
C ALA A 112 1.26 -17.98 -9.88
N ASP A 113 1.74 -18.01 -11.14
CA ASP A 113 1.53 -16.95 -12.13
C ASP A 113 0.05 -16.59 -12.39
N ASN A 114 -0.87 -17.47 -11.98
CA ASN A 114 -2.32 -17.36 -12.15
C ASN A 114 -3.11 -17.14 -10.85
N PHE A 115 -2.45 -16.84 -9.72
CA PHE A 115 -3.15 -16.65 -8.45
C PHE A 115 -4.05 -15.41 -8.46
N PHE A 116 -3.61 -14.34 -9.14
CA PHE A 116 -4.35 -13.09 -9.26
C PHE A 116 -4.91 -12.90 -10.67
N ILE A 117 -6.22 -12.72 -10.78
CA ILE A 117 -6.85 -12.15 -11.97
C ILE A 117 -6.64 -10.64 -12.04
N TYR A 118 -6.97 -10.05 -13.19
CA TYR A 118 -6.97 -8.58 -13.30
C TYR A 118 -8.27 -8.02 -12.73
N PRO A 119 -8.18 -7.11 -11.74
CA PRO A 119 -9.35 -6.66 -10.98
C PRO A 119 -10.23 -5.69 -11.76
N VAL A 120 -9.70 -5.10 -12.84
CA VAL A 120 -10.43 -4.18 -13.70
C VAL A 120 -9.82 -4.20 -15.11
N GLU A 121 -10.66 -4.01 -16.12
CA GLU A 121 -10.19 -3.66 -17.46
C GLU A 121 -9.88 -2.16 -17.55
N GLY A 122 -9.02 -1.78 -18.48
CA GLY A 122 -8.74 -0.36 -18.72
C GLY A 122 -7.31 -0.11 -19.12
N GLN A 123 -6.95 1.17 -19.18
CA GLN A 123 -5.63 1.59 -19.58
C GLN A 123 -4.75 1.80 -18.35
N VAL A 124 -3.52 1.27 -18.35
CA VAL A 124 -2.52 1.62 -17.32
C VAL A 124 -2.22 3.11 -17.42
N SER A 125 -2.69 3.90 -16.46
CA SER A 125 -2.44 5.35 -16.40
C SER A 125 -1.17 5.68 -15.65
N GLN A 126 -0.81 4.84 -14.68
CA GLN A 126 0.48 4.92 -13.98
C GLN A 126 1.01 3.50 -13.81
N GLY A 127 2.24 3.27 -14.25
CA GLY A 127 2.91 1.98 -14.14
C GLY A 127 3.24 1.65 -12.68
N LEU A 128 4.10 0.65 -12.48
CA LEU A 128 4.53 0.26 -11.15
C LEU A 128 5.11 1.47 -10.40
N HIS A 129 4.51 1.79 -9.26
CA HIS A 129 4.93 2.88 -8.39
C HIS A 129 4.88 2.43 -6.93
N TYR A 130 4.94 3.38 -6.00
CA TYR A 130 5.03 3.10 -4.57
C TYR A 130 4.03 2.09 -4.07
N TYR A 131 4.44 1.36 -3.03
CA TYR A 131 3.64 0.30 -2.43
C TYR A 131 3.28 -0.83 -3.40
N ASN A 132 4.09 -1.03 -4.46
CA ASN A 132 3.84 -2.07 -5.47
C ASN A 132 2.45 -1.89 -6.11
N ALA A 133 2.09 -0.63 -6.34
CA ALA A 133 0.82 -0.21 -6.88
C ALA A 133 0.88 0.09 -8.38
N ILE A 134 -0.27 -0.03 -9.04
CA ILE A 134 -0.51 0.30 -10.44
C ILE A 134 -1.87 0.94 -10.57
N ASP A 135 -1.95 2.03 -11.34
CA ASP A 135 -3.20 2.73 -11.58
C ASP A 135 -3.76 2.36 -12.94
N VAL A 136 -4.99 1.88 -12.95
CA VAL A 136 -5.72 1.48 -14.15
C VAL A 136 -6.90 2.41 -14.37
N ARG A 137 -6.81 3.26 -15.37
CA ARG A 137 -7.85 4.20 -15.78
C ARG A 137 -8.99 3.46 -16.46
N ASN A 138 -10.20 3.76 -16.00
CA ASN A 138 -11.45 3.44 -16.67
C ASN A 138 -12.50 4.50 -16.27
N SER A 139 -13.68 4.46 -16.88
CA SER A 139 -14.83 5.27 -16.46
C SER A 139 -15.18 5.02 -15.00
N CYS A 140 -15.58 6.06 -14.28
CA CYS A 140 -16.19 5.89 -12.96
C CYS A 140 -17.45 5.03 -13.07
N GLY A 141 -17.70 4.18 -12.09
CA GLY A 141 -18.80 3.20 -12.09
C GLY A 141 -18.44 1.84 -12.71
N THR A 142 -17.29 1.71 -13.39
CA THR A 142 -16.83 0.40 -13.90
C THR A 142 -16.67 -0.59 -12.74
N PRO A 143 -17.20 -1.83 -12.84
CA PRO A 143 -17.03 -2.85 -11.79
C PRO A 143 -15.56 -3.15 -11.48
N VAL A 144 -15.26 -3.34 -10.19
CA VAL A 144 -13.96 -3.79 -9.69
C VAL A 144 -14.14 -5.16 -9.03
N TYR A 145 -13.29 -6.10 -9.40
CA TYR A 145 -13.39 -7.49 -8.97
C TYR A 145 -12.23 -7.88 -8.05
N ALA A 146 -12.50 -8.79 -7.12
CA ALA A 146 -11.45 -9.37 -6.29
C ALA A 146 -10.45 -10.17 -7.14
N ALA A 147 -9.18 -9.79 -7.07
CA ALA A 147 -8.10 -10.42 -7.83
C ALA A 147 -7.89 -11.89 -7.43
N ALA A 148 -8.17 -12.25 -6.18
CA ALA A 148 -8.12 -13.63 -5.71
C ALA A 148 -9.10 -13.85 -4.55
N THR A 149 -9.47 -15.11 -4.32
CA THR A 149 -10.24 -15.53 -3.14
C THR A 149 -9.53 -15.15 -1.85
N GLY A 150 -10.27 -14.69 -0.85
CA GLY A 150 -9.71 -14.24 0.42
C GLY A 150 -10.78 -13.76 1.41
N VAL A 151 -10.33 -13.05 2.44
CA VAL A 151 -11.17 -12.45 3.47
C VAL A 151 -10.94 -10.94 3.48
N VAL A 152 -12.01 -10.15 3.49
CA VAL A 152 -11.93 -8.69 3.57
C VAL A 152 -11.38 -8.29 4.94
N GLN A 153 -10.26 -7.56 4.96
CA GLN A 153 -9.71 -6.97 6.18
C GLN A 153 -10.34 -5.59 6.42
N ARG A 154 -10.26 -4.69 5.42
CA ARG A 154 -10.85 -3.34 5.47
C ARG A 154 -11.85 -3.16 4.33
N ALA A 155 -12.97 -2.51 4.64
CA ALA A 155 -13.92 -1.99 3.66
C ALA A 155 -14.33 -0.59 4.12
N VAL A 156 -13.71 0.43 3.52
CA VAL A 156 -13.86 1.82 3.94
C VAL A 156 -14.69 2.56 2.91
N PHE A 157 -15.80 3.11 3.38
CA PHE A 157 -16.71 3.95 2.62
C PHE A 157 -16.89 5.30 3.33
N ASN A 158 -16.81 6.39 2.59
CA ASN A 158 -16.80 7.78 3.10
C ASN A 158 -15.70 8.06 4.14
N GLY A 159 -14.69 7.18 4.23
CA GLY A 159 -13.60 7.31 5.17
C GLY A 159 -12.39 7.95 4.51
N GLY A 160 -11.84 8.98 5.15
CA GLY A 160 -10.50 9.48 4.85
C GLY A 160 -9.47 8.54 5.45
N TYR A 161 -9.20 7.41 4.79
CA TYR A 161 -8.09 6.54 5.18
C TYR A 161 -6.85 6.78 4.32
N ASN A 162 -5.70 6.69 5.00
CA ASN A 162 -4.31 6.60 4.56
C ASN A 162 -3.93 7.19 3.21
N ASN A 163 -3.16 8.27 3.28
CA ASN A 163 -2.26 8.69 2.19
C ASN A 163 -2.96 9.08 0.88
N GLY A 164 -4.29 9.20 0.88
CA GLY A 164 -5.07 9.60 -0.27
C GLY A 164 -5.81 8.47 -0.99
N MET A 165 -5.87 7.24 -0.46
CA MET A 165 -6.62 6.15 -1.12
C MET A 165 -8.12 6.40 -1.22
N GLY A 166 -8.70 7.17 -0.29
CA GLY A 166 -10.15 7.37 -0.23
C GLY A 166 -10.89 6.08 0.14
N ASN A 167 -12.01 5.82 -0.51
CA ASN A 167 -12.74 4.58 -0.30
C ASN A 167 -11.91 3.42 -0.85
N HIS A 168 -11.78 2.36 -0.07
CA HIS A 168 -10.96 1.24 -0.46
C HIS A 168 -11.39 -0.06 0.19
N VAL A 169 -10.93 -1.15 -0.40
CA VAL A 169 -11.05 -2.50 0.14
C VAL A 169 -9.65 -3.10 0.25
N THR A 170 -9.39 -3.84 1.32
CA THR A 170 -8.22 -4.72 1.43
C THR A 170 -8.65 -6.15 1.66
N ILE A 171 -8.00 -7.10 0.97
CA ILE A 171 -8.33 -8.52 1.04
C ILE A 171 -7.07 -9.31 1.37
N LEU A 172 -7.13 -10.08 2.46
CA LEU A 172 -6.10 -11.06 2.82
C LEU A 172 -6.36 -12.38 2.10
N HIS A 173 -5.33 -12.91 1.46
CA HIS A 173 -5.40 -14.17 0.73
C HIS A 173 -4.74 -15.31 1.48
N SER A 174 -5.08 -16.55 1.12
CA SER A 174 -4.59 -17.76 1.80
C SER A 174 -3.08 -17.96 1.76
N ASN A 175 -2.39 -17.36 0.79
CA ASN A 175 -0.93 -17.38 0.66
C ASN A 175 -0.23 -16.26 1.46
N GLY A 176 -0.97 -15.50 2.28
CA GLY A 176 -0.43 -14.41 3.10
C GLY A 176 -0.24 -13.08 2.36
N THR A 177 -0.61 -13.02 1.08
CA THR A 177 -0.60 -11.76 0.32
C THR A 177 -1.84 -10.92 0.61
N VAL A 178 -1.74 -9.62 0.37
CA VAL A 178 -2.86 -8.68 0.53
C VAL A 178 -3.03 -7.86 -0.73
N THR A 179 -4.27 -7.72 -1.21
CA THR A 179 -4.60 -6.83 -2.32
C THR A 179 -5.36 -5.60 -1.84
N TYR A 180 -5.03 -4.44 -2.41
CA TYR A 180 -5.60 -3.14 -2.10
C TYR A 180 -6.32 -2.60 -3.34
N TYR A 181 -7.55 -2.13 -3.15
CA TYR A 181 -8.40 -1.56 -4.20
C TYR A 181 -8.82 -0.16 -3.76
N GLY A 182 -8.10 0.86 -4.23
CA GLY A 182 -8.30 2.25 -3.85
C GLY A 182 -9.16 3.07 -4.81
N HIS A 183 -9.51 4.28 -4.38
CA HIS A 183 -10.30 5.27 -5.12
C HIS A 183 -11.69 4.77 -5.54
N LEU A 184 -12.31 3.89 -4.76
CA LEU A 184 -13.59 3.28 -5.14
C LEU A 184 -14.74 4.31 -5.04
N MET A 185 -15.64 4.32 -6.02
CA MET A 185 -16.87 5.11 -5.94
C MET A 185 -17.89 4.42 -5.03
N SER A 186 -17.93 3.09 -5.06
CA SER A 186 -18.82 2.28 -4.22
C SER A 186 -18.08 1.05 -3.71
N VAL A 187 -18.48 0.59 -2.52
CA VAL A 187 -17.94 -0.60 -1.86
C VAL A 187 -19.10 -1.54 -1.57
N PHE A 188 -19.02 -2.78 -2.05
CA PHE A 188 -20.11 -3.78 -1.98
C PHE A 188 -19.84 -4.91 -0.99
N VAL A 189 -18.79 -4.78 -0.19
CA VAL A 189 -18.33 -5.81 0.73
C VAL A 189 -18.15 -5.24 2.13
N THR A 190 -18.07 -6.12 3.12
CA THR A 190 -17.91 -5.74 4.53
C THR A 190 -16.71 -6.46 5.17
N PRO A 191 -16.09 -5.89 6.23
CA PRO A 191 -14.98 -6.55 6.91
C PRO A 191 -15.36 -7.94 7.43
N GLY A 192 -14.44 -8.90 7.32
CA GLY A 192 -14.64 -10.30 7.68
C GLY A 192 -15.37 -11.15 6.63
N GLN A 193 -15.90 -10.54 5.57
CA GLN A 193 -16.56 -11.26 4.48
C GLN A 193 -15.56 -12.13 3.70
N THR A 194 -15.92 -13.40 3.48
CA THR A 194 -15.24 -14.26 2.50
C THR A 194 -15.61 -13.82 1.08
N ILE A 195 -14.60 -13.61 0.25
CA ILE A 195 -14.73 -13.16 -1.14
C ILE A 195 -14.10 -14.20 -2.05
N TYR A 196 -14.73 -14.45 -3.20
CA TYR A 196 -14.20 -15.34 -4.23
C TYR A 196 -13.54 -14.55 -5.36
N THR A 197 -12.52 -15.13 -6.00
CA THR A 197 -11.91 -14.57 -7.21
C THR A 197 -12.98 -14.16 -8.21
N GLY A 198 -12.88 -12.95 -8.77
CA GLY A 198 -13.84 -12.45 -9.76
C GLY A 198 -15.17 -11.96 -9.19
N GLN A 199 -15.35 -11.97 -7.87
CA GLN A 199 -16.52 -11.36 -7.24
C GLN A 199 -16.41 -9.82 -7.31
N ASN A 200 -17.50 -9.16 -7.67
CA ASN A 200 -17.58 -7.70 -7.69
C ASN A 200 -17.55 -7.16 -6.25
N ILE A 201 -16.57 -6.31 -5.97
CA ILE A 201 -16.34 -5.73 -4.63
C ILE A 201 -16.63 -4.23 -4.57
N GLY A 202 -16.88 -3.60 -5.71
CA GLY A 202 -17.09 -2.16 -5.79
C GLY A 202 -17.00 -1.63 -7.21
N THR A 203 -16.85 -0.31 -7.33
CA THR A 203 -16.75 0.35 -8.63
C THR A 203 -15.61 1.36 -8.65
N VAL A 204 -15.01 1.54 -9.83
CA VAL A 204 -14.00 2.56 -10.09
C VAL A 204 -14.57 3.94 -9.73
N GLY A 205 -13.80 4.71 -8.98
CA GLY A 205 -14.07 6.11 -8.67
C GLY A 205 -12.81 6.94 -8.87
N GLY A 206 -12.60 7.96 -8.03
CA GLY A 206 -11.39 8.79 -8.09
C GLY A 206 -11.56 10.14 -8.79
N ALA A 207 -12.73 10.48 -9.33
CA ALA A 207 -12.92 11.82 -9.86
C ALA A 207 -12.91 12.87 -8.73
N PRO A 208 -12.16 13.99 -8.87
CA PRO A 208 -12.13 15.04 -7.85
C PRO A 208 -13.53 15.51 -7.43
N GLY A 209 -13.76 15.57 -6.12
CA GLY A 209 -15.06 15.94 -5.54
C GLY A 209 -16.04 14.78 -5.37
N MET A 210 -15.78 13.58 -5.90
CA MET A 210 -16.58 12.40 -5.59
C MET A 210 -16.25 11.83 -4.21
N ALA A 211 -17.26 11.26 -3.56
CA ALA A 211 -17.07 10.45 -2.36
C ALA A 211 -16.07 9.32 -2.66
N GLY A 212 -15.05 9.17 -1.80
CA GLY A 212 -14.02 8.16 -1.96
C GLY A 212 -12.91 8.48 -2.95
N ALA A 213 -12.90 9.66 -3.58
CA ALA A 213 -11.88 10.00 -4.56
C ALA A 213 -10.46 10.11 -3.96
N GLY A 214 -10.36 10.43 -2.67
CA GLY A 214 -9.07 10.63 -2.02
C GLY A 214 -8.23 11.68 -2.73
N ARG A 215 -6.94 11.39 -2.96
CA ARG A 215 -6.00 12.28 -3.68
C ARG A 215 -5.83 11.89 -5.15
N SER A 216 -6.90 11.40 -5.79
CA SER A 216 -6.91 11.09 -7.21
C SER A 216 -7.13 12.34 -8.09
N THR A 217 -6.59 12.31 -9.30
CA THR A 217 -6.78 13.34 -10.34
C THR A 217 -7.82 12.96 -11.40
N GLY A 218 -8.43 11.77 -11.31
CA GLY A 218 -9.43 11.30 -12.25
C GLY A 218 -9.86 9.84 -12.04
N CYS A 219 -10.83 9.37 -12.80
CA CYS A 219 -11.36 8.01 -12.63
C CYS A 219 -10.29 6.93 -12.92
N HIS A 220 -9.92 6.16 -11.90
CA HIS A 220 -9.03 5.00 -12.00
C HIS A 220 -9.14 4.10 -10.77
N LEU A 221 -8.73 2.84 -10.94
CA LEU A 221 -8.46 1.95 -9.81
C LEU A 221 -6.99 2.08 -9.44
N HIS A 222 -6.70 2.37 -8.17
CA HIS A 222 -5.37 2.14 -7.60
C HIS A 222 -5.30 0.72 -7.07
N PHE A 223 -4.48 -0.13 -7.68
CA PHE A 223 -4.35 -1.54 -7.35
C PHE A 223 -2.97 -1.87 -6.81
N GLN A 224 -2.89 -2.27 -5.54
CA GLN A 224 -1.63 -2.64 -4.88
C GLN A 224 -1.65 -4.11 -4.44
N VAL A 225 -0.46 -4.73 -4.45
CA VAL A 225 -0.23 -6.08 -3.93
C VAL A 225 0.86 -6.02 -2.85
N VAL A 226 0.63 -6.62 -1.69
CA VAL A 226 1.64 -6.78 -0.63
C VAL A 226 2.02 -8.26 -0.51
N GLY A 227 3.33 -8.53 -0.38
CA GLY A 227 3.86 -9.88 -0.21
C GLY A 227 4.11 -10.66 -1.51
N ALA A 228 3.79 -10.09 -2.68
CA ALA A 228 4.01 -10.69 -3.99
C ALA A 228 4.20 -9.65 -5.10
N LYS A 229 4.62 -10.11 -6.28
CA LYS A 229 4.70 -9.24 -7.47
C LYS A 229 3.31 -8.79 -7.90
N ASN A 230 3.15 -7.50 -8.21
CA ASN A 230 1.91 -7.03 -8.81
C ASN A 230 1.73 -7.63 -10.22
N PRO A 231 0.63 -8.37 -10.50
CA PRO A 231 0.43 -9.07 -11.78
C PRO A 231 0.35 -8.13 -12.98
N LEU A 232 0.05 -6.84 -12.74
CA LEU A 232 -0.03 -5.81 -13.77
C LEU A 232 1.32 -5.14 -14.07
N ALA A 233 2.37 -5.40 -13.28
CA ALA A 233 3.67 -4.72 -13.41
C ALA A 233 4.42 -4.96 -14.73
N LYS A 234 3.99 -5.97 -15.50
CA LYS A 234 4.51 -6.24 -16.84
C LYS A 234 3.95 -5.29 -17.92
N TYR A 235 2.88 -4.55 -17.63
CA TYR A 235 2.23 -3.67 -18.59
C TYR A 235 2.80 -2.25 -18.51
N PRO A 236 3.29 -1.68 -19.62
CA PRO A 236 3.75 -0.30 -19.65
C PRO A 236 2.57 0.68 -19.54
N VAL A 237 2.87 1.92 -19.16
CA VAL A 237 1.89 3.02 -19.22
C VAL A 237 1.31 3.12 -20.63
N GLY A 238 -0.01 3.27 -20.73
CA GLY A 238 -0.76 3.32 -21.98
C GLY A 238 -1.25 1.96 -22.48
N ALA A 239 -0.76 0.84 -21.93
CA ALA A 239 -1.24 -0.49 -22.30
C ALA A 239 -2.69 -0.70 -21.82
N TYR A 240 -3.50 -1.38 -22.64
CA TYR A 240 -4.87 -1.75 -22.28
C TYR A 240 -4.90 -3.17 -21.71
N ILE A 241 -5.45 -3.31 -20.51
CA ILE A 241 -5.63 -4.55 -19.77
C ILE A 241 -7.05 -5.06 -20.04
N LYS A 242 -7.17 -6.35 -20.41
CA LYS A 242 -8.43 -7.08 -20.56
C LYS A 242 -8.54 -8.17 -19.50
N TYR A 243 -9.74 -8.52 -19.06
CA TYR A 243 -9.95 -9.58 -18.07
C TYR A 243 -9.24 -10.87 -18.50
N LYS A 244 -8.58 -11.51 -17.53
CA LYS A 244 -7.93 -12.80 -17.64
C LYS A 244 -8.27 -13.63 -16.42
#